data_AF-A0A6A4KD04-F1
#
_entry.id   AF-A0A6A4KD04-F1
#
_cell.length_a   1.000
_cell.length_b   1.000
_cell.length_c   1.000
_cell.angle_alpha   90.00
_cell.angle_beta   90.00
_cell.angle_gamma   90.00
#
_symmetry.space_group_name_H-M   'P 1'
#
loop_
_entity.id
_entity.type
_entity.pdbx_description
1 polymer ?
#
loop_
_entity_poly.entity_id
_entity_poly.type
_entity_poly.pdbx_seq_one_letter_code
_entity_poly.pdbx_strand_id
1 'polypeptide(L)'
;MNTELGFDELLSLDSLNDASNGYLALRRLIIYPKGNSRAKGKSLSLFLELVDCKSLATERKVYAEYNLRIRDQILGKHFEMKAEDWFSASCQSFGYSNFLPQRDLNDTKKGFLVKDTVIVDAQIILTSTQKDF
;
A
#
# COMPACT_ATOMS: atom_id res chain seq x y z
N MET A 1 32.56 -11.66 -9.17
CA MET A 1 31.33 -12.17 -9.79
C MET A 1 30.20 -11.63 -8.92
N ASN A 2 29.59 -10.53 -9.35
CA ASN A 2 28.58 -9.84 -8.56
C ASN A 2 27.23 -10.49 -8.87
N THR A 3 26.63 -11.15 -7.89
CA THR A 3 25.24 -11.56 -7.95
C THR A 3 24.38 -10.36 -7.56
N GLU A 4 23.76 -9.74 -8.55
CA GLU A 4 22.65 -8.81 -8.35
C GLU A 4 21.45 -9.62 -7.84
N LEU A 5 21.00 -9.32 -6.61
CA LEU A 5 19.76 -9.83 -6.05
C LEU A 5 18.66 -8.84 -6.42
N GLY A 6 18.00 -9.09 -7.55
CA GLY A 6 16.78 -8.43 -7.96
C GLY A 6 15.87 -9.47 -8.61
N PHE A 7 14.70 -9.68 -8.02
CA PHE A 7 13.76 -10.76 -8.36
C PHE A 7 13.40 -10.79 -9.86
N ASP A 8 13.65 -11.94 -10.49
CA ASP A 8 13.30 -12.32 -11.87
C ASP A 8 11.96 -13.08 -11.96
N GLU A 9 11.09 -13.04 -10.95
CA GLU A 9 9.84 -13.79 -10.98
C GLU A 9 8.67 -12.93 -11.46
N LEU A 10 8.45 -12.93 -12.78
CA LEU A 10 7.24 -12.40 -13.38
C LEU A 10 6.03 -13.23 -12.92
N LEU A 11 5.16 -12.65 -12.10
CA LEU A 11 3.91 -13.27 -11.70
C LEU A 11 3.05 -13.55 -12.95
N SER A 12 2.61 -14.80 -13.11
CA SER A 12 1.72 -15.16 -14.21
C SER A 12 0.37 -14.44 -14.08
N LEU A 13 -0.28 -14.16 -15.21
CA LEU A 13 -1.62 -13.57 -15.22
C LEU A 13 -2.64 -14.48 -14.50
N ASP A 14 -2.43 -15.80 -14.56
CA ASP A 14 -3.26 -16.77 -13.86
C ASP A 14 -3.08 -16.67 -12.35
N SER A 15 -1.84 -16.49 -11.87
CA SER A 15 -1.57 -16.15 -10.47
C SER A 15 -2.23 -14.83 -10.10
N LEU A 16 -2.11 -13.78 -10.92
CA LEU A 16 -2.77 -12.51 -10.62
C LEU A 16 -4.30 -12.63 -10.54
N ASN A 17 -4.89 -13.57 -11.28
CA ASN A 17 -6.32 -13.84 -11.31
C ASN A 17 -6.80 -14.88 -10.28
N ASP A 18 -5.90 -15.56 -9.58
CA ASP A 18 -6.26 -16.52 -8.56
C ASP A 18 -6.65 -15.79 -7.26
N ALA A 19 -7.95 -15.74 -6.97
CA ALA A 19 -8.46 -15.10 -5.76
C ALA A 19 -7.93 -15.73 -4.46
N SER A 20 -7.36 -16.94 -4.52
CA SER A 20 -6.88 -17.69 -3.36
C SER A 20 -5.56 -17.20 -2.79
N ASN A 21 -4.74 -16.49 -3.58
CA ASN A 21 -3.39 -16.05 -3.19
C ASN A 21 -3.31 -14.61 -2.62
N GLY A 22 -4.46 -13.93 -2.55
CA GLY A 22 -4.59 -12.61 -1.95
C GLY A 22 -4.25 -11.42 -2.86
N TYR A 23 -3.68 -11.62 -4.06
CA TYR A 23 -3.38 -10.50 -4.98
C TYR A 23 -4.65 -9.77 -5.44
N LEU A 24 -5.73 -10.51 -5.75
CA LEU A 24 -7.02 -9.90 -6.08
C LEU A 24 -7.72 -9.23 -4.89
N ALA A 25 -7.31 -9.56 -3.67
CA ALA A 25 -7.92 -9.07 -2.45
C ALA A 25 -7.21 -7.80 -1.92
N LEU A 26 -5.89 -7.68 -2.05
CA LEU A 26 -5.14 -6.49 -1.64
C LEU A 26 -5.13 -5.41 -2.72
N ARG A 27 -6.25 -4.69 -2.88
CA ARG A 27 -6.44 -3.78 -4.03
C ARG A 27 -7.05 -2.41 -3.72
N ARG A 28 -7.45 -2.14 -2.48
CA ARG A 28 -8.08 -0.86 -2.13
C ARG A 28 -7.17 0.02 -1.29
N LEU A 29 -7.05 1.28 -1.69
CA LEU A 29 -6.39 2.31 -0.91
C LEU A 29 -7.43 3.11 -0.12
N ILE A 30 -7.18 3.29 1.17
CA ILE A 30 -7.96 4.17 2.03
C ILE A 30 -7.13 5.41 2.31
N ILE A 31 -7.67 6.56 1.92
CA ILE A 31 -6.97 7.84 2.02
C ILE A 31 -7.80 8.78 2.88
N TYR A 32 -7.15 9.39 3.88
CA TYR A 32 -7.72 10.51 4.63
C TYR A 32 -6.86 11.74 4.35
N PRO A 33 -7.27 12.61 3.41
CA PRO A 33 -6.44 13.75 2.98
C PRO A 33 -6.05 14.68 4.12
N LYS A 34 -6.92 14.82 5.14
CA LYS A 34 -6.67 15.61 6.37
C LYS A 34 -6.40 14.74 7.60
N GLY A 35 -6.04 13.47 7.40
CA GLY A 35 -5.74 12.52 8.46
C GLY A 35 -6.97 11.85 9.06
N ASN A 36 -6.77 10.65 9.60
CA ASN A 36 -7.75 9.91 10.37
C ASN A 36 -7.88 10.46 11.81
N SER A 37 -8.60 9.75 12.69
CA SER A 37 -8.79 10.15 14.09
C SER A 37 -7.50 10.36 14.89
N ARG A 38 -6.40 9.67 14.52
CA ARG A 38 -5.10 9.77 15.20
C ARG A 38 -4.23 10.91 14.66
N ALA A 39 -4.51 11.39 13.45
CA ALA A 39 -3.66 12.34 12.71
C ALA A 39 -4.41 13.59 12.21
N LYS A 40 -5.61 13.84 12.72
CA LYS A 40 -6.53 14.87 12.23
C LYS A 40 -5.86 16.24 12.10
N GLY A 41 -5.86 16.78 10.88
CA GLY A 41 -5.28 18.06 10.51
C GLY A 41 -3.75 18.13 10.49
N LYS A 42 -3.04 17.05 10.87
CA LYS A 42 -1.59 17.05 11.01
C LYS A 42 -0.89 16.38 9.83
N SER A 43 -1.43 15.26 9.37
CA SER A 43 -0.87 14.46 8.28
C SER A 43 -1.97 13.83 7.44
N LEU A 44 -1.72 13.60 6.16
CA LEU A 44 -2.48 12.67 5.35
C LEU A 44 -2.27 11.26 5.91
N SER A 45 -3.34 10.48 6.01
CA SER A 45 -3.27 9.05 6.36
C SER A 45 -3.52 8.20 5.14
N LEU A 46 -2.78 7.10 5.02
CA LEU A 46 -2.83 6.18 3.87
C LEU A 46 -2.75 4.73 4.34
N PHE A 47 -3.67 3.91 3.87
CA PHE A 47 -3.75 2.49 4.20
C PHE A 47 -4.03 1.64 2.96
N LEU A 48 -3.50 0.43 2.95
CA LEU A 48 -3.88 -0.65 2.05
C LEU A 48 -4.97 -1.48 2.73
N GLU A 49 -5.96 -1.93 1.98
CA GLU A 49 -7.06 -2.75 2.45
C GLU A 49 -7.19 -4.05 1.65
N LEU A 50 -7.30 -5.15 2.39
CA LEU A 50 -7.74 -6.46 1.94
C LEU A 50 -9.26 -6.43 1.79
N VAL A 51 -9.75 -6.55 0.56
CA VAL A 51 -11.17 -6.55 0.23
C VAL A 51 -11.68 -7.96 -0.09
N ASP A 52 -12.99 -8.13 -0.05
CA ASP A 52 -13.68 -9.38 -0.42
C ASP A 52 -13.29 -10.59 0.43
N CYS A 53 -12.89 -10.35 1.68
CA CYS A 53 -12.48 -11.37 2.66
C CYS A 53 -13.56 -12.40 3.00
N LYS A 54 -14.80 -12.23 2.54
CA LYS A 54 -15.89 -13.19 2.72
C LYS A 54 -15.66 -14.50 1.96
N SER A 55 -14.83 -14.47 0.91
CA SER A 55 -14.41 -15.67 0.18
C SER A 55 -13.22 -16.38 0.83
N LEU A 56 -12.48 -15.69 1.71
CA LEU A 56 -11.45 -16.30 2.53
C LEU A 56 -12.13 -17.07 3.67
N ALA A 57 -11.77 -18.34 3.84
CA ALA A 57 -12.16 -19.08 5.04
C ALA A 57 -11.76 -18.25 6.28
N THR A 58 -12.62 -18.21 7.30
CA THR A 58 -12.55 -17.28 8.46
C THR A 58 -11.18 -17.18 9.15
N GLU A 59 -10.32 -18.18 8.99
CA GLU A 59 -8.99 -18.27 9.61
C GLU A 59 -7.82 -17.92 8.66
N ARG A 60 -8.07 -17.71 7.36
CA ARG A 60 -7.00 -17.34 6.41
C ARG A 60 -6.47 -15.95 6.71
N LYS A 61 -5.15 -15.84 6.69
CA LYS A 61 -4.43 -14.57 6.70
C LYS A 61 -3.64 -14.43 5.41
N VAL A 62 -3.51 -13.19 4.96
CA VAL A 62 -2.69 -12.82 3.81
C VAL A 62 -1.54 -11.99 4.36
N TYR A 63 -0.33 -12.51 4.26
CA TYR A 63 0.86 -11.70 4.43
C TYR A 63 1.08 -10.86 3.18
N ALA A 64 1.48 -9.61 3.35
CA ALA A 64 1.97 -8.83 2.23
C ALA A 64 3.10 -7.89 2.62
N GLU A 65 4.06 -7.77 1.71
CA GLU A 65 5.07 -6.71 1.70
C GLU A 65 4.70 -5.74 0.60
N TYR A 66 4.64 -4.45 0.93
CA TYR A 66 4.15 -3.44 0.02
C TYR A 66 4.75 -2.06 0.29
N ASN A 67 4.79 -1.24 -0.76
CA ASN A 67 5.16 0.17 -0.67
C ASN A 67 3.91 1.03 -0.87
N LEU A 68 3.69 1.98 0.02
CA LEU A 68 2.71 3.04 -0.14
C LEU A 68 3.44 4.31 -0.58
N ARG A 69 2.91 5.01 -1.60
CA ARG A 69 3.60 6.15 -2.22
C ARG A 69 2.66 7.30 -2.53
N ILE A 70 3.12 8.53 -2.28
CA ILE A 70 2.55 9.77 -2.83
C ILE A 70 3.51 10.29 -3.90
N ARG A 71 3.03 10.47 -5.12
CA ARG A 71 3.87 10.96 -6.22
C ARG A 71 4.09 12.45 -6.12
N ASP A 72 5.34 12.85 -6.15
CA ASP A 72 5.75 14.15 -6.69
C ASP A 72 5.48 14.17 -8.19
N GLN A 73 4.60 15.09 -8.61
CA GLN A 73 4.10 15.25 -9.97
C GLN A 73 4.96 16.20 -10.82
N ILE A 74 6.04 16.76 -10.26
CA ILE A 74 6.89 17.78 -10.89
C ILE A 74 8.31 17.25 -11.09
N LEU A 75 8.98 16.80 -10.02
CA LEU A 75 10.41 16.44 -10.06
C LEU A 75 10.65 14.92 -9.95
N GLY A 76 9.58 14.14 -9.78
CA GLY A 76 9.68 12.69 -9.61
C GLY A 76 10.24 12.23 -8.26
N LYS A 77 10.41 13.14 -7.29
CA LYS A 77 10.90 12.82 -5.94
C LYS A 77 9.76 12.37 -5.05
N HIS A 78 9.26 11.17 -5.31
CA HIS A 78 8.11 10.60 -4.60
C HIS A 78 8.40 10.40 -3.10
N PHE A 79 7.35 10.47 -2.29
CA PHE A 79 7.41 10.08 -0.88
C PHE A 79 6.87 8.66 -0.75
N GLU A 80 7.63 7.76 -0.13
CA GLU A 80 7.31 6.34 -0.03
C GLU A 80 7.61 5.79 1.36
N MET A 81 6.76 4.88 1.84
CA MET A 81 7.03 4.06 3.02
C MET A 81 6.74 2.59 2.71
N LYS A 82 7.63 1.71 3.18
CA LYS A 82 7.48 0.25 3.09
C LYS A 82 6.78 -0.29 4.31
N ALA A 83 5.88 -1.25 4.13
CA ALA A 83 5.17 -1.94 5.19
C ALA A 83 5.09 -3.44 4.92
N GLU A 84 4.94 -4.21 5.99
CA GLU A 84 4.72 -5.65 5.97
C GLU A 84 3.66 -5.99 7.01
N ASP A 85 2.58 -6.64 6.60
CA ASP A 85 1.44 -6.88 7.49
C ASP A 85 0.73 -8.20 7.19
N TRP A 86 0.05 -8.71 8.22
CA TRP A 86 -0.85 -9.87 8.12
C TRP A 86 -2.29 -9.40 8.11
N PHE A 87 -2.86 -9.35 6.91
CA PHE A 87 -4.26 -9.03 6.69
C PHE A 87 -5.15 -10.23 6.99
N SER A 88 -6.34 -9.97 7.52
CA SER A 88 -7.34 -11.00 7.81
C SER A 88 -8.74 -10.42 7.70
N ALA A 89 -9.76 -11.28 7.77
CA ALA A 89 -11.15 -10.82 7.84
C ALA A 89 -11.44 -9.92 9.06
N SER A 90 -10.69 -10.05 10.16
CA SER A 90 -10.83 -9.21 11.36
C SER A 90 -9.91 -7.98 11.37
N CYS A 91 -8.84 -7.97 10.58
CA CYS A 91 -7.91 -6.85 10.45
C CYS A 91 -7.58 -6.64 8.97
N GLN A 92 -8.48 -5.93 8.29
CA GLN A 92 -8.48 -5.82 6.83
C GLN A 92 -7.60 -4.71 6.30
N SER A 93 -7.16 -3.75 7.13
CA SER A 93 -6.44 -2.57 6.64
C SER A 93 -5.23 -2.23 7.50
N PHE A 94 -4.10 -1.98 6.85
CA PHE A 94 -2.85 -1.57 7.47
C PHE A 94 -2.19 -0.43 6.70
N GLY A 95 -1.33 0.32 7.38
CA GLY A 95 -0.70 1.53 6.85
C GLY A 95 -0.47 2.57 7.92
N TYR A 96 -0.43 3.84 7.52
CA TYR A 96 0.11 4.91 8.35
C TYR A 96 -0.92 6.00 8.59
N SER A 97 -1.21 6.24 9.87
CA SER A 97 -2.01 7.40 10.28
C SER A 97 -1.26 8.71 9.99
N ASN A 98 0.07 8.75 10.19
CA ASN A 98 0.90 9.93 9.95
C ASN A 98 1.76 9.77 8.69
N PHE A 99 1.16 9.41 7.55
CA PHE A 99 1.91 9.07 6.33
C PHE A 99 2.70 10.28 5.79
N LEU A 100 2.01 11.36 5.41
CA LEU A 100 2.65 12.57 4.88
C LEU A 100 2.17 13.81 5.65
N PRO A 101 3.04 14.58 6.31
CA PRO A 101 2.64 15.80 7.02
C PRO A 101 1.91 16.80 6.12
N GLN A 102 0.88 17.48 6.65
CA GLN A 102 0.14 18.50 5.88
C GLN A 102 1.05 19.61 5.37
N ARG A 103 2.05 20.02 6.17
CA ARG A 103 3.03 21.02 5.74
C ARG A 103 3.79 20.60 4.49
N ASP A 104 4.05 19.29 4.33
CA ASP A 104 4.83 18.75 3.22
C ASP A 104 3.92 18.51 2.01
N LEU A 105 2.68 18.05 2.24
CA LEU A 105 1.66 17.91 1.19
C LEU A 105 1.35 19.25 0.52
N ASN A 106 1.25 20.33 1.30
CA ASN A 106 0.92 21.68 0.81
C ASN A 106 2.16 22.48 0.38
N ASP A 107 3.38 21.95 0.52
CA ASP A 107 4.57 22.60 0.00
C ASP A 107 4.64 22.42 -1.52
N THR A 108 4.29 23.50 -2.24
CA THR A 108 4.30 23.53 -3.71
C THR A 108 5.64 23.13 -4.32
N LYS A 109 6.77 23.26 -3.59
CA LYS A 109 8.10 22.86 -4.07
C LYS A 109 8.29 21.34 -4.07
N LYS A 110 7.49 20.60 -3.32
CA LYS A 110 7.54 19.13 -3.23
C LYS A 110 6.67 18.44 -4.28
N GLY A 111 5.77 19.16 -4.93
CA GLY A 111 5.00 18.66 -6.08
C GLY A 111 3.97 17.56 -5.76
N PHE A 112 3.66 17.31 -4.48
CA PHE A 112 2.69 16.28 -4.10
C PHE A 112 1.24 16.65 -4.39
N LEU A 113 0.88 17.93 -4.20
CA LEU A 113 -0.42 18.50 -4.52
C LEU A 113 -0.30 19.45 -5.71
N VAL A 114 -0.90 19.10 -6.84
CA VAL A 114 -0.92 19.91 -8.06
C VAL A 114 -2.35 20.04 -8.54
N LYS A 115 -2.84 21.27 -8.70
CA LYS A 115 -4.23 21.55 -9.12
C LYS A 115 -5.27 20.77 -8.30
N ASP A 116 -5.13 20.85 -6.98
CA ASP A 116 -5.99 20.14 -6.01
C ASP A 116 -6.02 18.60 -6.19
N THR A 117 -5.00 18.04 -6.83
CA THR A 117 -4.89 16.61 -7.14
C THR A 117 -3.65 16.02 -6.48
N VAL A 118 -3.82 14.86 -5.87
CA VAL A 118 -2.75 14.02 -5.31
C VAL A 118 -2.79 12.68 -6.01
N ILE A 119 -1.64 12.16 -6.44
CA ILE A 119 -1.52 10.82 -7.02
C ILE A 119 -0.92 9.88 -5.98
N VAL A 120 -1.61 8.77 -5.74
CA VAL A 120 -1.27 7.79 -4.72
C VAL A 120 -1.12 6.43 -5.38
N ASP A 121 -0.03 5.73 -5.08
CA ASP A 121 0.21 4.38 -5.54
C ASP A 121 0.42 3.42 -4.36
N ALA A 122 0.08 2.15 -4.58
CA ALA A 122 0.55 1.03 -3.78
C ALA A 122 1.25 0.04 -4.71
N GLN A 123 2.45 -0.38 -4.33
CA GLN A 123 3.15 -1.47 -4.99
C GLN A 123 3.15 -2.67 -4.06
N ILE A 124 2.48 -3.74 -4.47
CA ILE A 124 2.55 -5.04 -3.78
C ILE A 124 3.82 -5.73 -4.27
N ILE A 125 4.71 -6.07 -3.35
CA ILE A 125 5.99 -6.73 -3.66
C ILE A 125 5.82 -8.25 -3.55
N LEU A 126 5.20 -8.69 -2.46
CA LEU A 126 4.99 -10.09 -2.13
C LEU A 126 3.64 -10.25 -1.46
N THR A 127 2.93 -11.33 -1.80
CA THR A 127 1.84 -11.84 -0.96
C THR A 127 2.06 -13.31 -0.64
N SER A 128 1.61 -13.74 0.53
CA SER A 128 1.60 -15.16 0.88
C SER A 128 0.42 -15.53 1.76
N THR A 129 -0.15 -16.71 1.51
CA THR A 129 -1.24 -17.32 2.30
C THR A 129 -0.78 -18.54 3.12
N GLN A 130 0.47 -18.97 2.96
CA GLN A 130 1.14 -20.01 3.76
C GLN A 130 2.55 -19.54 4.08
N LYS A 131 2.86 -19.39 5.38
CA LYS A 131 4.18 -18.93 5.81
C LYS A 131 5.18 -20.09 5.80
N ASP A 132 5.59 -20.54 4.61
CA ASP A 132 6.74 -21.44 4.49
C ASP A 132 7.98 -20.58 4.23
N PHE A 133 8.71 -20.24 5.30
CA PHE A 133 10.09 -19.75 5.24
C PHE A 133 11.03 -20.87 5.66
#